data_AF-A0AA43LT01-F1
#
_entry.id   AF-A0AA43LT01-F1
#
_cell.length_a   1.000
_cell.length_b   1.000
_cell.length_c   1.000
_cell.angle_alpha   90.00
_cell.angle_beta   90.00
_cell.angle_gamma   90.00
#
_symmetry.space_group_name_H-M   'P 1'
#
loop_
_entity.id
_entity.type
_entity.pdbx_description
1 polymer ?
#
loop_
_entity_poly.entity_id
_entity_poly.type
_entity_poly.pdbx_seq_one_letter_code
_entity_poly.pdbx_strand_id
1 'polypeptide(L)'
;MNNYLDKVDREETIKLAKIKLERFQELYNLIGNEISISSIKYDEPYINSSITNADANLVRRIVNKDERLKEVNEVLCAIEKLDPIESELLFNKYILGKNSDEMQRLLSLSKAKLYRHIKSAYYHFALILKIEVIKS
;
A
#
# COMPACT_ATOMS: atom_id res chain seq x y z
N MET A 1 -14.93 30.12 11.45
CA MET A 1 -15.08 28.94 10.58
C MET A 1 -13.94 28.00 10.93
N ASN A 2 -14.18 26.97 11.76
CA ASN A 2 -13.12 26.05 12.17
C ASN A 2 -12.73 25.19 10.97
N ASN A 3 -11.49 25.33 10.48
CA ASN A 3 -11.00 24.56 9.36
C ASN A 3 -10.93 23.09 9.81
N TYR A 4 -11.53 22.19 9.05
CA TYR A 4 -11.55 20.76 9.38
C TYR A 4 -10.12 20.22 9.61
N LEU A 5 -9.14 20.73 8.86
CA LEU A 5 -7.72 20.38 9.02
C LEU A 5 -7.14 20.76 10.39
N ASP A 6 -7.68 21.77 11.08
CA ASP A 6 -7.21 22.17 12.41
C ASP A 6 -7.57 21.14 13.47
N LYS A 7 -8.64 20.37 13.22
CA LYS A 7 -9.12 19.31 14.10
C LYS A 7 -8.41 17.98 13.87
N VAL A 8 -7.61 17.83 12.82
CA VAL A 8 -6.88 16.60 12.53
C VAL A 8 -5.62 16.52 13.38
N ASP A 9 -5.44 15.41 14.10
CA ASP A 9 -4.17 15.03 14.70
C ASP A 9 -3.22 14.57 13.60
N ARG A 10 -2.35 15.49 13.18
CA ARG A 10 -1.41 15.26 12.08
C ARG A 10 -0.44 14.12 12.39
N GLU A 11 0.01 13.97 13.63
CA GLU A 11 1.05 13.00 13.96
C GLU A 11 0.49 11.59 13.98
N GLU A 12 -0.65 11.38 14.62
CA GLU A 12 -1.30 10.06 14.64
C GLU A 12 -1.80 9.68 13.24
N THR A 13 -2.32 10.65 12.47
CA THR A 13 -2.72 10.44 11.07
C THR A 13 -1.55 9.95 10.20
N ILE A 14 -0.38 10.59 10.30
CA ILE A 14 0.83 10.17 9.57
C ILE A 14 1.27 8.77 9.98
N LYS A 15 1.17 8.44 11.27
CA LYS A 15 1.51 7.11 11.78
C LYS A 15 0.59 6.04 11.21
N LEU A 16 -0.72 6.27 11.13
CA LEU A 16 -1.66 5.34 10.49
C LEU A 16 -1.37 5.16 8.99
N ALA A 17 -1.06 6.25 8.28
CA ALA A 17 -0.65 6.18 6.87
C ALA A 17 0.58 5.29 6.67
N LYS A 18 1.60 5.45 7.53
CA LYS A 18 2.80 4.61 7.47
C LYS A 18 2.48 3.13 7.65
N ILE A 19 1.68 2.79 8.68
CA ILE A 19 1.27 1.39 8.94
C ILE A 19 0.51 0.82 7.73
N LYS A 20 -0.41 1.60 7.15
CA LYS A 20 -1.17 1.19 5.96
C LYS A 20 -0.26 0.95 4.75
N LEU A 21 0.75 1.80 4.53
CA LEU A 21 1.71 1.66 3.42
C LEU A 21 2.71 0.50 3.64
N GLU A 22 3.11 0.25 4.88
CA GLU A 22 3.95 -0.91 5.24
C GLU A 22 3.18 -2.22 4.99
N ARG A 23 1.93 -2.32 5.44
CA ARG A 23 1.04 -3.45 5.12
C ARG A 23 0.81 -3.60 3.62
N PHE A 24 0.61 -2.49 2.90
CA PHE A 24 0.49 -2.51 1.45
C PHE A 24 1.74 -3.10 0.79
N GLN A 25 2.93 -2.70 1.21
CA GLN A 25 4.18 -3.21 0.63
C GLN A 25 4.32 -4.72 0.84
N GLU A 26 3.96 -5.23 2.02
CA GLU A 26 3.92 -6.66 2.29
C GLU A 26 2.95 -7.40 1.36
N LEU A 27 1.73 -6.88 1.22
CA LEU A 27 0.70 -7.45 0.34
C LEU A 27 1.11 -7.41 -1.13
N TYR A 28 1.67 -6.29 -1.58
CA TYR A 28 2.11 -6.08 -2.95
C TYR A 28 3.22 -7.08 -3.33
N ASN A 29 4.21 -7.24 -2.45
CA ASN A 29 5.29 -8.22 -2.65
C ASN A 29 4.76 -9.66 -2.66
N LEU A 30 3.80 -9.98 -1.79
CA LEU A 30 3.19 -11.30 -1.72
C LEU A 30 2.44 -11.65 -3.01
N ILE A 31 1.65 -10.70 -3.56
CA ILE A 31 0.96 -10.88 -4.84
C ILE A 31 1.95 -11.05 -5.99
N GLY A 32 3.02 -10.24 -6.05
CA GLY A 32 4.07 -10.39 -7.06
C GLY A 32 4.75 -11.77 -7.02
N ASN A 33 4.97 -12.30 -5.81
CA ASN A 33 5.52 -13.64 -5.61
C ASN A 33 4.52 -14.75 -6.00
N GLU A 34 3.23 -14.61 -5.70
CA GLU A 34 2.18 -15.56 -6.13
C GLU A 34 2.07 -15.66 -7.65
N ILE A 35 2.17 -14.53 -8.38
CA ILE A 35 2.20 -14.51 -9.85
C ILE A 35 3.47 -15.21 -10.38
N SER A 36 4.61 -14.98 -9.73
CA SER A 36 5.88 -15.61 -10.12
C SER A 36 5.87 -17.12 -9.87
N ILE A 37 5.27 -17.60 -8.78
CA ILE A 37 5.19 -19.03 -8.44
C ILE A 37 4.18 -19.76 -9.34
N SER A 38 3.06 -19.12 -9.70
CA SER A 38 2.07 -19.70 -10.62
C SER A 38 2.56 -19.83 -12.07
N SER A 39 3.74 -19.28 -12.40
CA SER A 39 4.43 -19.53 -13.67
C SER A 39 5.22 -20.86 -13.70
N ILE A 40 5.34 -21.56 -12.57
CA ILE A 40 5.94 -22.89 -12.47
C ILE A 40 4.83 -23.94 -12.62
N LYS A 41 4.65 -24.41 -13.87
CA LYS A 41 3.94 -25.63 -14.31
C LYS A 41 2.65 -26.03 -13.56
N TYR A 42 1.52 -25.79 -14.21
CA TYR A 42 0.33 -26.64 -14.06
C TYR A 42 0.60 -28.00 -14.72
N ASP A 43 1.13 -28.95 -13.97
CA ASP A 43 1.03 -30.38 -14.33
C ASP A 43 -0.19 -30.98 -13.61
N GLU A 44 -1.19 -31.28 -14.45
CA GLU A 44 -2.34 -32.20 -14.34
C GLU A 44 -3.35 -32.17 -13.15
N PRO A 45 -4.66 -32.31 -13.46
CA PRO A 45 -5.72 -32.37 -12.47
C PRO A 45 -5.82 -33.78 -11.87
N TYR A 46 -5.29 -33.96 -10.66
CA TYR A 46 -5.67 -35.09 -9.81
C TYR A 46 -7.08 -34.87 -9.27
N ILE A 47 -8.08 -35.45 -9.95
CA ILE A 47 -9.42 -35.64 -9.42
C ILE A 47 -9.29 -36.62 -8.25
N ASN A 48 -9.34 -36.11 -7.02
CA ASN A 48 -9.49 -36.93 -5.82
C ASN A 48 -10.77 -36.50 -5.10
N SER A 49 -11.65 -37.48 -4.88
CA SER A 49 -13.05 -37.35 -4.51
C SER A 49 -13.27 -36.99 -3.02
N SER A 50 -12.92 -35.76 -2.65
CA SER A 50 -13.25 -35.14 -1.35
C SER A 50 -13.89 -33.76 -1.55
N ILE A 51 -14.96 -33.73 -2.36
CA ILE A 51 -15.41 -32.54 -3.10
C ILE A 51 -16.23 -31.53 -2.27
N THR A 52 -16.69 -31.83 -1.05
CA THR A 52 -17.50 -30.84 -0.30
C THR A 52 -16.69 -29.81 0.48
N ASN A 53 -15.45 -30.11 0.90
CA ASN A 53 -14.60 -29.19 1.67
C ASN A 53 -13.45 -28.58 0.86
N ALA A 54 -13.11 -29.16 -0.29
CA ALA A 54 -12.10 -28.61 -1.19
C ALA A 54 -12.58 -27.29 -1.83
N ASP A 55 -13.84 -27.24 -2.26
CA ASP A 55 -14.44 -26.07 -2.90
C ASP A 55 -14.56 -24.88 -1.94
N ALA A 56 -14.98 -25.09 -0.68
CA ALA A 56 -15.06 -24.02 0.31
C ALA A 56 -13.68 -23.39 0.62
N ASN A 57 -12.63 -24.23 0.70
CA ASN A 57 -11.27 -23.75 0.91
C ASN A 57 -10.71 -23.02 -0.33
N LEU A 58 -11.06 -23.49 -1.53
CA LEU A 58 -10.65 -22.88 -2.79
C LEU A 58 -11.35 -21.53 -3.01
N VAL A 59 -12.65 -21.45 -2.76
CA VAL A 59 -13.42 -20.20 -2.76
C VAL A 59 -12.87 -19.23 -1.73
N ARG A 60 -12.56 -19.68 -0.49
CA ARG A 60 -11.96 -18.82 0.53
C ARG A 60 -10.59 -18.28 0.12
N ARG A 61 -9.77 -19.09 -0.55
CA ARG A 61 -8.49 -18.63 -1.12
C ARG A 61 -8.69 -17.58 -2.21
N ILE A 62 -9.68 -17.77 -3.10
CA ILE A 62 -10.03 -16.81 -4.15
C ILE A 62 -10.53 -15.48 -3.54
N VAL A 63 -11.50 -15.54 -2.61
CA VAL A 63 -12.03 -14.36 -1.92
C VAL A 63 -10.92 -13.60 -1.19
N ASN A 64 -10.06 -14.30 -0.46
CA ASN A 64 -8.91 -13.68 0.21
C ASN A 64 -7.95 -13.00 -0.79
N LYS A 65 -7.77 -13.56 -1.99
CA LYS A 65 -6.94 -12.97 -3.04
C LYS A 65 -7.58 -11.71 -3.61
N ASP A 66 -8.89 -11.73 -3.87
CA ASP A 66 -9.63 -10.58 -4.38
C ASP A 66 -9.67 -9.43 -3.37
N GLU A 67 -9.83 -9.74 -2.08
CA GLU A 67 -9.76 -8.74 -1.01
C GLU A 67 -8.38 -8.09 -0.90
N ARG A 68 -7.31 -8.87 -1.00
CA ARG A 68 -5.92 -8.35 -1.02
C ARG A 68 -5.66 -7.47 -2.24
N LEU A 69 -6.13 -7.90 -3.42
CA LEU A 69 -6.02 -7.12 -4.66
C LEU A 69 -6.79 -5.81 -4.53
N LYS A 70 -7.99 -5.83 -3.94
CA LYS A 70 -8.77 -4.62 -3.69
C LYS A 70 -8.03 -3.65 -2.77
N GLU A 71 -7.45 -4.14 -1.68
CA GLU A 71 -6.65 -3.32 -0.76
C GLU A 71 -5.43 -2.70 -1.45
N VAL A 72 -4.71 -3.49 -2.27
CA VAL A 72 -3.58 -3.01 -3.05
C VAL A 72 -3.98 -1.93 -4.06
N ASN A 73 -5.07 -2.17 -4.80
CA ASN A 73 -5.59 -1.21 -5.78
C ASN A 73 -6.06 0.09 -5.14
N GLU A 74 -6.71 0.03 -3.97
CA GLU A 74 -7.12 1.21 -3.22
C GLU A 74 -5.92 2.10 -2.86
N VAL A 75 -4.83 1.49 -2.38
CA VAL A 75 -3.59 2.22 -2.04
C VAL A 75 -2.91 2.78 -3.28
N LEU A 76 -2.82 2.02 -4.38
CA LEU A 76 -2.26 2.51 -5.64
C LEU A 76 -3.03 3.72 -6.18
N CYS A 77 -4.36 3.62 -6.23
CA CYS A 77 -5.21 4.74 -6.64
C CYS A 77 -5.09 5.97 -5.73
N ALA A 78 -4.82 5.78 -4.43
CA ALA A 78 -4.58 6.89 -3.52
C ALA A 78 -3.22 7.55 -3.76
N ILE A 79 -2.17 6.77 -4.04
CA ILE A 79 -0.84 7.28 -4.40
C ILE A 79 -0.91 8.10 -5.71
N GLU A 80 -1.64 7.62 -6.72
CA GLU A 80 -1.82 8.31 -8.00
C GLU A 80 -2.52 9.67 -7.89
N LYS A 81 -3.31 9.89 -6.83
CA LYS A 81 -4.04 11.15 -6.59
C LYS A 81 -3.22 12.20 -5.84
N LEU A 82 -2.02 11.85 -5.37
CA LEU A 82 -1.12 12.80 -4.72
C LEU A 82 -0.50 13.75 -5.73
N ASP A 83 0.02 14.88 -5.23
CA ASP A 83 0.87 15.75 -6.03
C ASP A 83 2.07 14.95 -6.60
N PRO A 84 2.58 15.29 -7.81
CA PRO A 84 3.56 14.45 -8.51
C PRO A 84 4.79 14.06 -7.67
N ILE A 85 5.34 15.01 -6.92
CA ILE A 85 6.51 14.78 -6.05
C ILE A 85 6.15 13.80 -4.91
N GLU A 86 4.96 13.92 -4.33
CA GLU A 86 4.52 13.08 -3.21
C GLU A 86 4.20 11.65 -3.69
N SER A 87 3.54 11.53 -4.83
CA SER A 87 3.30 10.25 -5.50
C SER A 87 4.63 9.54 -5.81
N GLU A 88 5.58 10.25 -6.43
CA GLU A 88 6.89 9.69 -6.76
C GLU A 88 7.68 9.24 -5.53
N LEU A 89 7.57 9.98 -4.42
CA LEU A 89 8.19 9.59 -3.15
C LEU A 89 7.63 8.29 -2.58
N LEU A 90 6.30 8.16 -2.50
CA LEU A 90 5.67 6.94 -1.98
C LEU A 90 5.89 5.75 -2.91
N PHE A 91 5.84 5.98 -4.22
CA PHE A 91 6.14 4.96 -5.23
C PHE A 91 7.56 4.40 -5.07
N ASN A 92 8.56 5.29 -5.02
CA ASN A 92 9.95 4.87 -4.87
C ASN A 92 10.19 4.12 -3.56
N LYS A 93 9.57 4.56 -2.47
CA LYS A 93 9.76 3.95 -1.15
C LYS A 93 9.07 2.59 -1.00
N TYR A 94 7.79 2.50 -1.35
CA TYR A 94 6.95 1.34 -1.02
C TYR A 94 6.78 0.35 -2.16
N ILE A 95 6.89 0.80 -3.42
CA ILE A 95 6.76 -0.07 -4.60
C ILE A 95 8.13 -0.51 -5.10
N LEU A 96 9.09 0.42 -5.22
CA LEU A 96 10.46 0.10 -5.65
C LEU A 96 11.42 -0.24 -4.50
N GLY A 97 10.99 -0.09 -3.24
CA GLY A 97 11.81 -0.43 -2.08
C GLY A 97 13.05 0.44 -1.87
N LYS A 98 13.11 1.64 -2.45
CA LYS A 98 14.29 2.52 -2.35
C LYS A 98 14.45 3.08 -0.94
N ASN A 99 15.69 3.15 -0.49
CA ASN A 99 16.05 3.79 0.77
C ASN A 99 16.17 5.33 0.63
N SER A 100 16.30 6.01 1.76
CA SER A 100 16.35 7.49 1.81
C SER A 100 17.53 8.09 1.03
N ASP A 101 18.67 7.42 0.96
CA ASP A 101 19.85 7.94 0.25
C ASP A 101 19.74 7.75 -1.26
N GLU A 102 19.11 6.68 -1.70
CA GLU A 102 18.72 6.48 -3.10
C GLU A 102 17.70 7.52 -3.53
N MET A 103 16.66 7.78 -2.73
CA MET A 103 15.65 8.79 -3.03
C MET A 103 16.23 10.22 -3.06
N GLN A 104 17.14 10.57 -2.14
CA GLN A 104 17.82 11.88 -2.17
C GLN A 104 18.57 12.09 -3.49
N ARG A 105 19.30 11.05 -3.95
CA ARG A 105 20.04 11.10 -5.21
C ARG A 105 19.12 11.16 -6.42
N LEU A 106 18.09 10.30 -6.46
CA LEU A 106 17.14 10.22 -7.58
C LEU A 106 16.40 11.54 -7.78
N LEU A 107 15.91 12.13 -6.68
CA LEU A 107 15.06 13.32 -6.73
C LEU A 107 15.86 14.63 -6.57
N SER A 108 17.19 14.54 -6.45
CA SER A 108 18.06 15.70 -6.20
C SER A 108 17.61 16.54 -5.00
N LEU A 109 17.14 15.88 -3.94
CA LEU A 109 16.64 16.53 -2.72
C LEU A 109 17.66 16.39 -1.58
N SER A 110 17.80 17.44 -0.77
CA SER A 110 18.51 17.32 0.50
C SER A 110 17.70 16.48 1.50
N LYS A 111 18.38 15.85 2.47
CA LYS A 111 17.74 15.09 3.56
C LYS A 111 16.57 15.83 4.22
N ALA A 112 16.75 17.13 4.50
CA ALA A 112 15.73 17.95 5.13
C ALA A 112 14.51 18.18 4.21
N LYS A 113 14.73 18.41 2.91
CA LYS A 113 13.65 18.54 1.93
C LYS A 113 12.91 17.21 1.77
N LEU A 114 13.65 16.11 1.60
CA LEU A 114 13.08 14.77 1.50
C LEU A 114 12.17 14.46 2.70
N TYR A 115 12.66 14.71 3.92
CA TYR A 115 11.88 14.48 5.15
C TYR A 115 10.58 15.29 5.19
N ARG A 116 10.62 16.57 4.78
CA ARG A 116 9.43 17.42 4.75
C ARG A 116 8.42 16.97 3.70
N HIS A 117 8.88 16.65 2.49
CA HIS A 117 8.00 16.18 1.43
C HIS A 117 7.38 14.82 1.78
N ILE A 118 8.17 13.87 2.28
CA ILE A 118 7.63 12.55 2.63
C ILE A 118 6.64 12.62 3.80
N LYS A 119 6.90 13.49 4.79
CA LYS A 119 5.95 13.73 5.89
C LYS A 119 4.63 14.35 5.39
N SER A 120 4.68 15.18 4.35
CA SER A 120 3.49 15.75 3.71
C SER A 120 2.76 14.71 2.88
N ALA A 121 3.49 13.91 2.10
CA ALA A 121 2.94 12.80 1.33
C ALA A 121 2.15 11.81 2.20
N TYR A 122 2.67 11.40 3.37
CA TYR A 122 1.92 10.55 4.30
C TYR A 122 0.62 11.20 4.78
N TYR A 123 0.66 12.49 5.06
CA TYR A 123 -0.52 13.20 5.55
C TYR A 123 -1.59 13.33 4.47
N HIS A 124 -1.22 13.77 3.26
CA HIS A 124 -2.17 13.87 2.15
C HIS A 124 -2.70 12.51 1.71
N PHE A 125 -1.86 11.47 1.73
CA PHE A 125 -2.28 10.10 1.48
C PHE A 125 -3.36 9.66 2.48
N ALA A 126 -3.17 9.96 3.76
CA ALA A 126 -4.17 9.65 4.78
C ALA A 126 -5.51 10.35 4.52
N LEU A 127 -5.48 11.63 4.14
CA LEU A 127 -6.68 12.40 3.83
C LEU A 127 -7.42 11.85 2.60
N ILE A 128 -6.69 11.41 1.57
CA ILE A 128 -7.28 10.78 0.38
C ILE A 128 -8.01 9.48 0.76
N LEU A 129 -7.42 8.68 1.65
CA LEU A 129 -8.00 7.43 2.14
C LEU A 129 -9.01 7.60 3.27
N LYS A 130 -9.22 8.80 3.78
CA LYS A 130 -10.11 9.09 4.91
C LYS A 130 -9.75 8.30 6.18
N ILE A 131 -8.45 8.19 6.46
CA ILE A 131 -7.92 7.49 7.66
C ILE A 131 -7.35 8.46 8.69
N GLU A 132 -7.67 9.75 8.57
CA GLU A 132 -7.25 10.78 9.53
C GLU A 132 -7.88 10.61 10.92
N VAL A 133 -7.12 11.02 11.94
CA VAL A 133 -7.54 11.02 13.33
C VAL A 133 -7.95 12.41 13.75
N ILE A 134 -9.12 12.56 14.36
CA ILE A 134 -9.59 13.83 14.91
C ILE A 134 -9.11 13.98 16.35
N LYS A 135 -8.56 15.15 16.69
CA LYS A 135 -8.13 15.51 18.05
C LYS A 135 -9.32 15.40 19.00
N SER A 136 -9.13 14.69 20.10
CA SER A 136 -10.06 14.61 21.23
C SER A 136 -9.97 15.83 22.13
#